data_AF-A0A674JNY7-F1
#
_entry.id   AF-A0A674JNY7-F1
#
_cell.length_a   1.000
_cell.length_b   1.000
_cell.length_c   1.000
_cell.angle_alpha   90.00
_cell.angle_beta   90.00
_cell.angle_gamma   90.00
#
_symmetry.space_group_name_H-M   'P 1'
#
loop_
_entity.id
_entity.type
_entity.pdbx_description
1 polymer ?
#
loop_
_entity_poly.entity_id
_entity_poly.type
_entity_poly.pdbx_seq_one_letter_code
_entity_poly.pdbx_strand_id
1 'polypeptide(L)'
;MAFVSTQGPTVVDQTTLMKKYLQFVAALTDVNTPDETKLKMMQEVSENFENVTSSPQYSTFLEHIIPRFLTFLQDGEVQFLQEKPAQQLRKLVLEIIHRIPTNEHLRPHTKNVLSVMFRFLETENEENVLICLRIIIELHKQFRPPITQEVSCILLCDVEELLYMLSV
;
A
#
# COMPACT_ATOMS: atom_id res chain seq x y z
N MET A 1 -5.83 -48.17 -20.12
CA MET A 1 -5.71 -46.74 -20.42
C MET A 1 -5.69 -46.00 -19.09
N ALA A 2 -4.52 -45.50 -18.67
CA ALA A 2 -4.38 -44.76 -17.42
C ALA A 2 -4.64 -43.27 -17.71
N PHE A 3 -5.62 -42.69 -17.02
CA PHE A 3 -5.84 -41.24 -16.99
C PHE A 3 -4.73 -40.62 -16.15
N VAL A 4 -3.69 -40.11 -16.82
CA VAL A 4 -2.77 -39.13 -16.24
C VAL A 4 -3.56 -37.83 -16.13
N SER A 5 -3.96 -37.47 -14.91
CA SER A 5 -4.45 -36.12 -14.63
C SER A 5 -3.26 -35.18 -14.68
N THR A 6 -3.14 -34.42 -15.77
CA THR A 6 -2.25 -33.27 -15.87
C THR A 6 -2.81 -32.16 -14.97
N GLN A 7 -2.51 -32.22 -13.67
CA GLN A 7 -2.64 -31.05 -12.80
C GLN A 7 -1.53 -30.08 -13.21
N GLY A 8 -1.91 -29.00 -13.90
CA GLY A 8 -0.98 -27.95 -14.30
C GLY A 8 -0.26 -27.35 -13.08
N PRO A 9 1.02 -26.94 -13.22
CA PRO A 9 1.86 -26.51 -12.09
C PRO A 9 1.52 -25.11 -11.53
N THR A 10 0.34 -24.54 -11.77
CA THR A 10 0.11 -23.09 -11.60
C THR A 10 -0.59 -22.67 -10.31
N VAL A 11 -1.38 -23.53 -9.66
CA VAL A 11 -2.25 -23.11 -8.51
C VAL A 11 -1.58 -23.32 -7.14
N VAL A 12 -0.73 -24.35 -7.02
CA VAL A 12 -0.06 -24.72 -5.75
C VAL A 12 1.07 -23.75 -5.41
N ASP A 13 1.72 -23.20 -6.44
CA ASP A 13 2.84 -22.25 -6.28
C ASP A 13 2.33 -20.88 -5.77
N GLN A 14 1.27 -20.34 -6.38
CA GLN A 14 0.68 -19.05 -5.95
C GLN A 14 0.21 -19.06 -4.49
N THR A 15 -0.43 -20.12 -4.03
CA THR A 15 -0.90 -20.21 -2.64
C THR A 15 0.27 -20.21 -1.65
N THR A 16 1.38 -20.84 -2.02
CA THR A 16 2.61 -20.86 -1.20
C THR A 16 3.27 -19.48 -1.19
N LEU A 17 3.29 -18.81 -2.34
CA LEU A 17 3.80 -17.45 -2.49
C LEU A 17 3.01 -16.43 -1.66
N MET A 18 1.68 -16.51 -1.67
CA MET A 18 0.81 -15.66 -0.85
C MET A 18 1.13 -15.80 0.64
N LYS A 19 1.29 -17.04 1.13
CA LYS A 19 1.67 -17.30 2.52
C LYS A 19 3.04 -16.72 2.86
N LYS A 20 4.01 -16.85 1.94
CA LYS A 20 5.35 -16.26 2.09
C LYS A 20 5.29 -14.74 2.24
N TYR A 21 4.53 -14.04 1.39
CA TYR A 21 4.40 -12.58 1.48
C TYR A 21 3.66 -12.14 2.73
N LEU A 22 2.62 -12.85 3.17
CA LEU A 22 1.98 -12.56 4.45
C LEU A 22 2.95 -12.68 5.63
N GLN A 23 3.89 -13.63 5.59
CA GLN A 23 4.95 -13.75 6.59
C GLN A 23 5.94 -12.58 6.52
N PHE A 24 6.33 -12.15 5.32
CA PHE A 24 7.21 -10.99 5.13
C PHE A 24 6.58 -9.71 5.68
N VAL A 25 5.30 -9.48 5.40
CA VAL A 25 4.54 -8.36 5.93
C VAL A 25 4.40 -8.47 7.45
N ALA A 26 4.29 -9.68 7.99
CA ALA A 26 4.25 -9.88 9.44
C ALA A 26 5.58 -9.53 10.12
N ALA A 27 6.71 -9.84 9.48
CA ALA A 27 8.05 -9.49 9.96
C ALA A 27 8.29 -7.97 9.92
N LEU A 28 7.56 -7.21 9.09
CA LEU A 28 7.68 -5.75 9.02
C LEU A 28 7.41 -5.08 10.38
N THR A 29 6.41 -5.57 11.10
CA THR A 29 6.02 -5.08 12.44
C THR A 29 6.80 -5.73 13.59
N ASP A 30 7.71 -6.67 13.30
CA ASP A 30 8.54 -7.31 14.32
C ASP A 30 9.78 -6.45 14.64
N VAL A 31 9.95 -6.09 15.91
CA VAL A 31 11.06 -5.27 16.40
C VAL A 31 12.39 -6.06 16.38
N ASN A 32 12.33 -7.39 16.41
CA ASN A 32 13.54 -8.24 16.43
C ASN A 32 14.18 -8.39 15.05
N THR A 33 13.45 -8.06 13.98
CA THR A 33 13.95 -8.21 12.62
C THR A 33 14.70 -6.94 12.18
N PRO A 34 15.97 -7.03 11.73
CA PRO A 34 16.74 -5.87 11.26
C PRO A 34 16.10 -5.19 10.04
N ASP A 35 16.21 -3.86 9.94
CA ASP A 35 15.62 -3.07 8.85
C ASP A 35 16.14 -3.48 7.47
N GLU A 36 17.42 -3.87 7.34
CA GLU A 36 17.96 -4.39 6.08
C GLU A 36 17.27 -5.68 5.63
N THR A 37 16.91 -6.54 6.58
CA THR A 37 16.21 -7.80 6.28
C THR A 37 14.77 -7.52 5.87
N LYS A 38 14.09 -6.61 6.58
CA LYS A 38 12.75 -6.13 6.21
C LYS A 38 12.75 -5.50 4.81
N LEU A 39 13.76 -4.70 4.49
CA LEU A 39 13.93 -4.07 3.18
C LEU A 39 14.01 -5.12 2.06
N LYS A 40 14.88 -6.12 2.20
CA LYS A 40 14.98 -7.21 1.21
C LYS A 40 13.68 -7.98 1.04
N MET A 41 12.99 -8.27 2.15
CA MET A 41 11.68 -8.95 2.12
C MET A 41 10.64 -8.11 1.38
N MET A 42 10.55 -6.81 1.65
CA MET A 42 9.59 -5.92 0.99
C MET A 42 9.94 -5.66 -0.49
N GLN A 43 11.23 -5.66 -0.85
CA GLN A 43 11.66 -5.58 -2.24
C GLN A 43 11.12 -6.77 -3.03
N GLU A 44 11.24 -7.98 -2.49
CA GLU A 44 10.69 -9.18 -3.12
C GLU A 44 9.16 -9.11 -3.28
N VAL A 45 8.45 -8.60 -2.26
CA VAL A 45 7.00 -8.36 -2.34
C VAL A 45 6.66 -7.37 -3.45
N SER A 46 7.41 -6.26 -3.55
CA SER A 46 7.19 -5.22 -4.56
C SER A 46 7.42 -5.74 -5.98
N GLU A 47 8.52 -6.47 -6.22
CA GLU A 47 8.84 -7.03 -7.54
C GLU A 47 7.76 -7.99 -8.04
N ASN A 48 7.20 -8.79 -7.13
CA ASN A 48 6.17 -9.78 -7.46
C ASN A 48 4.75 -9.28 -7.24
N PHE A 49 4.56 -8.00 -6.91
CA PHE A 49 3.27 -7.46 -6.50
C PHE A 49 2.19 -7.63 -7.59
N GLU A 50 2.57 -7.53 -8.86
CA GLU A 50 1.65 -7.72 -10.01
C GLU A 50 1.08 -9.14 -10.09
N ASN A 51 1.86 -10.15 -9.67
CA ASN A 51 1.39 -11.53 -9.57
C ASN A 51 0.36 -11.67 -8.44
N VAL A 52 0.53 -10.91 -7.35
CA VAL A 52 -0.40 -10.87 -6.21
C VAL A 52 -1.73 -10.24 -6.61
N THR A 53 -1.69 -9.11 -7.32
CA THR A 53 -2.90 -8.40 -7.76
C THR A 53 -3.74 -9.19 -8.76
N SER A 54 -3.10 -10.11 -9.49
CA SER A 54 -3.76 -10.99 -10.46
C SER A 54 -4.32 -12.27 -9.81
N SER A 55 -4.06 -12.51 -8.52
CA SER A 55 -4.48 -13.71 -7.81
C SER A 55 -5.93 -13.60 -7.31
N PRO A 56 -6.72 -14.69 -7.33
CA PRO A 56 -8.06 -14.69 -6.74
C PRO A 56 -8.08 -14.46 -5.22
N GLN A 57 -6.94 -14.65 -4.53
CA GLN A 57 -6.81 -14.43 -3.08
C GLN A 57 -6.48 -12.98 -2.70
N TYR A 58 -6.39 -12.08 -3.69
CA TYR A 58 -5.98 -10.69 -3.50
C TYR A 58 -6.82 -9.93 -2.47
N SER A 59 -8.15 -10.11 -2.45
CA SER A 59 -9.03 -9.43 -1.48
C SER A 59 -8.64 -9.77 -0.04
N THR A 60 -8.47 -11.05 0.27
CA THR A 60 -8.06 -11.50 1.61
C THR A 60 -6.65 -11.03 1.94
N PHE A 61 -5.75 -11.01 0.95
CA PHE A 61 -4.41 -10.49 1.13
C PHE A 61 -4.42 -9.00 1.51
N LEU A 62 -5.25 -8.19 0.84
CA LEU A 62 -5.42 -6.76 1.13
C LEU A 62 -5.88 -6.49 2.57
N GLU A 63 -6.87 -7.25 3.04
CA GLU A 63 -7.40 -7.13 4.40
C GLU A 63 -6.31 -7.30 5.47
N HIS A 64 -5.28 -8.11 5.19
CA HIS A 64 -4.20 -8.38 6.13
C HIS A 64 -3.01 -7.42 5.94
N ILE A 65 -2.69 -7.02 4.71
CA ILE A 65 -1.48 -6.23 4.43
C ILE A 65 -1.67 -4.74 4.70
N ILE A 66 -2.83 -4.17 4.35
CA ILE A 66 -3.11 -2.74 4.53
C ILE A 66 -2.95 -2.32 6.00
N PRO A 67 -3.61 -2.95 6.99
CA PRO A 67 -3.46 -2.52 8.37
C PRO A 67 -2.00 -2.63 8.85
N ARG A 68 -1.26 -3.67 8.44
CA ARG A 68 0.16 -3.80 8.84
C ARG A 68 1.06 -2.75 8.22
N PHE A 69 0.85 -2.42 6.96
CA PHE A 69 1.58 -1.32 6.32
C PHE A 69 1.29 0.01 7.00
N LEU A 70 0.01 0.30 7.30
CA LEU A 70 -0.36 1.52 8.00
C LEU A 70 0.25 1.56 9.41
N THR A 71 0.20 0.46 10.18
CA THR A 71 0.83 0.38 11.51
C THR A 71 2.34 0.60 11.43
N PHE A 72 3.04 -0.08 10.51
CA PHE A 72 4.48 0.12 10.33
C PHE A 72 4.83 1.57 9.99
N LEU A 73 4.05 2.21 9.12
CA LEU A 73 4.26 3.61 8.75
C LEU A 73 3.92 4.55 9.92
N GLN A 74 2.89 4.27 10.71
CA GLN A 74 2.50 5.13 11.84
C GLN A 74 3.45 5.04 13.04
N ASP A 75 3.93 3.83 13.34
CA ASP A 75 4.80 3.58 14.50
C ASP A 75 6.28 3.89 14.21
N GLY A 76 6.68 3.89 12.93
CA GLY A 76 8.03 4.24 12.52
C GLY A 76 8.34 5.73 12.68
N GLU A 77 9.48 6.05 13.29
CA GLU A 77 9.99 7.43 13.32
C GLU A 77 10.36 7.93 11.92
N VAL A 78 10.06 9.20 11.66
CA VAL A 78 10.43 9.87 10.40
C VAL A 78 11.96 9.92 10.29
N GLN A 79 12.50 9.37 9.21
CA GLN A 79 13.92 9.39 8.92
C GLN A 79 14.20 10.34 7.75
N PHE A 80 15.09 11.31 7.96
CA PHE A 80 15.48 12.28 6.91
C PHE A 80 16.74 11.87 6.14
N LEU A 81 17.46 10.84 6.62
CA LEU A 81 18.68 10.34 6.00
C LEU A 81 18.35 9.22 5.00
N GLN A 82 18.52 9.50 3.71
CA GLN A 82 18.22 8.57 2.62
C GLN A 82 19.06 7.28 2.62
N GLU A 83 20.25 7.33 3.22
CA GLU A 83 21.15 6.18 3.33
C GLU A 83 20.67 5.14 4.36
N LYS A 84 19.71 5.49 5.22
CA LYS A 84 19.21 4.56 6.22
C LYS A 84 18.28 3.53 5.59
N PRO A 85 18.48 2.22 5.85
CA PRO A 85 17.59 1.17 5.34
C PRO A 85 16.14 1.36 5.84
N ALA A 86 15.95 1.92 7.03
CA ALA A 86 14.64 2.28 7.57
C ALA A 86 13.89 3.28 6.66
N GLN A 87 14.59 4.27 6.10
CA GLN A 87 13.98 5.26 5.22
C GLN A 87 13.63 4.68 3.85
N GLN A 88 14.53 3.86 3.30
CA GLN A 88 14.29 3.13 2.05
C GLN A 88 13.10 2.17 2.18
N LEU A 89 13.00 1.49 3.31
CA LEU A 89 11.89 0.60 3.62
C LEU A 89 10.57 1.37 3.73
N ARG A 90 10.56 2.51 4.42
CA ARG A 90 9.39 3.39 4.55
C ARG A 90 8.89 3.86 3.19
N LYS A 91 9.81 4.35 2.34
CA LYS A 91 9.51 4.75 0.97
C LYS A 91 8.95 3.59 0.14
N LEU A 92 9.58 2.42 0.20
CA LEU A 92 9.15 1.24 -0.55
C LEU A 92 7.73 0.79 -0.15
N VAL A 93 7.38 0.83 1.13
CA VAL A 93 6.02 0.50 1.58
C VAL A 93 5.00 1.49 1.03
N LEU A 94 5.29 2.79 1.00
CA LEU A 94 4.43 3.80 0.37
C LEU A 94 4.26 3.54 -1.14
N GLU A 95 5.34 3.20 -1.83
CA GLU A 95 5.28 2.84 -3.26
C GLU A 95 4.43 1.59 -3.51
N ILE A 96 4.52 0.57 -2.66
CA ILE A 96 3.67 -0.63 -2.75
C ILE A 96 2.20 -0.22 -2.54
N ILE A 97 1.89 0.62 -1.54
CA ILE A 97 0.52 1.11 -1.32
C ILE A 97 0.00 1.84 -2.57
N HIS A 98 0.83 2.69 -3.18
CA HIS A 98 0.47 3.39 -4.42
C HIS A 98 0.21 2.45 -5.61
N ARG A 99 0.85 1.28 -5.66
CA ARG A 99 0.62 0.28 -6.71
C ARG A 99 -0.63 -0.57 -6.50
N ILE A 100 -1.31 -0.47 -5.34
CA ILE A 100 -2.54 -1.23 -5.06
C ILE A 100 -3.65 -0.79 -6.04
N PRO A 101 -4.18 -1.69 -6.89
CA PRO A 101 -5.30 -1.34 -7.76
C PRO A 101 -6.54 -0.93 -6.96
N THR A 102 -7.12 0.19 -7.38
CA THR A 102 -8.32 0.82 -6.84
C THR A 102 -9.58 0.06 -7.25
N ASN A 103 -9.80 -1.09 -6.59
CA ASN A 103 -10.95 -1.96 -6.79
C ASN A 103 -11.97 -1.83 -5.65
N GLU A 104 -13.16 -2.41 -5.79
CA GLU A 104 -14.19 -2.38 -4.73
C GLU A 104 -13.71 -2.99 -3.40
N HIS A 105 -12.77 -3.94 -3.45
CA HIS A 105 -12.12 -4.51 -2.26
C HIS A 105 -11.29 -3.51 -1.46
N LEU A 106 -10.77 -2.45 -2.10
CA LEU A 106 -9.99 -1.40 -1.42
C LEU A 106 -10.88 -0.35 -0.75
N ARG A 107 -12.11 -0.18 -1.26
CA ARG A 107 -13.10 0.81 -0.79
C ARG A 107 -13.29 0.87 0.73
N PRO A 108 -13.43 -0.25 1.48
CA PRO A 108 -13.56 -0.19 2.94
C PRO A 108 -12.30 0.36 3.64
N HIS A 109 -11.13 0.21 3.04
CA HIS A 109 -9.86 0.65 3.61
C HIS A 109 -9.46 2.07 3.19
N THR A 110 -10.03 2.59 2.09
CA THR A 110 -9.70 3.91 1.51
C THR A 110 -9.71 5.04 2.54
N LYS A 111 -10.74 5.12 3.40
CA LYS A 111 -10.82 6.17 4.43
C LYS A 111 -9.64 6.13 5.41
N ASN A 112 -9.23 4.94 5.82
CA ASN A 112 -8.11 4.77 6.74
C ASN A 112 -6.80 5.15 6.04
N VAL A 113 -6.58 4.65 4.82
CA VAL A 113 -5.39 5.00 4.02
C VAL A 113 -5.29 6.52 3.83
N LEU A 114 -6.36 7.19 3.39
CA LEU A 114 -6.38 8.64 3.20
C LEU A 114 -6.04 9.39 4.49
N SER A 115 -6.65 9.02 5.62
CA SER A 115 -6.39 9.64 6.93
C SER A 115 -4.90 9.61 7.29
N VAL A 116 -4.25 8.46 7.09
CA VAL A 116 -2.81 8.32 7.33
C VAL A 116 -1.98 9.14 6.34
N MET A 117 -2.34 9.12 5.06
CA MET A 117 -1.61 9.88 4.03
C MET A 117 -1.67 11.40 4.28
N PHE A 118 -2.81 11.94 4.71
CA PHE A 118 -2.93 13.36 5.05
C PHE A 118 -2.01 13.74 6.22
N ARG A 119 -1.97 12.92 7.28
CA ARG A 119 -1.05 13.14 8.40
C ARG A 119 0.41 13.15 7.95
N PHE A 120 0.76 12.31 6.98
CA PHE A 120 2.13 12.23 6.45
C PHE A 120 2.55 13.44 5.62
N LEU A 121 1.63 14.24 5.10
CA LEU A 121 1.96 15.48 4.38
C LEU A 121 2.72 16.48 5.26
N GLU A 122 2.46 16.49 6.57
CA GLU A 122 3.09 17.41 7.52
C GLU A 122 4.35 16.82 8.18
N THR A 123 4.43 15.50 8.28
CA THR A 123 5.47 14.83 9.07
C THR A 123 6.57 14.18 8.25
N GLU A 124 6.29 13.77 7.00
CA GLU A 124 7.26 13.06 6.15
C GLU A 124 8.20 14.01 5.39
N ASN A 125 9.25 13.43 4.80
CA ASN A 125 10.11 14.15 3.86
C ASN A 125 9.46 14.33 2.49
N GLU A 126 10.03 15.23 1.69
CA GLU A 126 9.53 15.60 0.36
C GLU A 126 9.27 14.38 -0.55
N GLU A 127 10.19 13.41 -0.61
CA GLU A 127 10.02 12.22 -1.46
C GLU A 127 8.81 11.37 -1.04
N ASN A 128 8.64 11.15 0.26
CA ASN A 128 7.53 10.38 0.80
C ASN A 128 6.21 11.16 0.67
N VAL A 129 6.22 12.48 0.92
CA VAL A 129 5.07 13.37 0.74
C VAL A 129 4.56 13.32 -0.70
N LEU A 130 5.46 13.32 -1.69
CA LEU A 130 5.07 13.21 -3.11
C LEU A 130 4.33 11.90 -3.41
N ILE A 131 4.74 10.78 -2.80
CA ILE A 131 4.04 9.49 -2.96
C ILE A 131 2.68 9.53 -2.24
N CYS A 132 2.61 10.09 -1.03
CA CYS A 132 1.36 10.27 -0.28
C CYS A 132 0.34 11.09 -1.09
N LEU A 133 0.76 12.19 -1.71
CA LEU A 133 -0.08 13.01 -2.58
C LEU A 133 -0.63 12.21 -3.77
N ARG A 134 0.21 11.42 -4.44
CA ARG A 134 -0.23 10.58 -5.57
C ARG A 134 -1.28 9.56 -5.13
N ILE A 135 -1.09 8.93 -3.97
CA ILE A 135 -2.07 7.99 -3.39
C ILE A 135 -3.40 8.70 -3.15
N ILE A 136 -3.39 9.89 -2.53
CA ILE A 136 -4.59 10.68 -2.27
C ILE A 136 -5.33 10.99 -3.58
N ILE A 137 -4.61 11.50 -4.59
CA ILE A 137 -5.19 11.86 -5.89
C ILE A 137 -5.83 10.64 -6.57
N GLU A 138 -5.12 9.51 -6.62
CA GLU A 138 -5.61 8.29 -7.28
C GLU A 138 -6.87 7.74 -6.58
N LEU A 139 -6.89 7.70 -5.24
CA LEU A 139 -8.06 7.27 -4.47
C LEU A 139 -9.25 8.20 -4.67
N HIS A 140 -9.04 9.52 -4.69
CA HIS A 140 -10.10 10.51 -4.93
C HIS A 140 -10.67 10.42 -6.34
N LYS A 141 -9.84 10.16 -7.36
CA LYS A 141 -10.25 10.02 -8.75
C LYS A 141 -11.15 8.80 -8.96
N GLN A 142 -10.80 7.68 -8.34
CA GLN A 142 -11.51 6.41 -8.47
C GLN A 142 -12.81 6.35 -7.68
N PHE A 143 -12.82 6.84 -6.44
CA PHE A 143 -13.98 6.76 -5.56
C PHE A 143 -14.82 8.04 -5.52
N ARG A 144 -14.78 8.85 -6.59
CA ARG A 144 -15.52 10.12 -6.69
C ARG A 144 -16.98 9.90 -6.22
N PRO A 145 -17.39 10.48 -5.09
CA PRO A 145 -18.77 10.35 -4.64
C PRO A 145 -19.69 10.99 -5.69
N PRO A 146 -20.83 10.37 -6.06
CA PRO A 146 -21.85 11.08 -6.81
C PRO A 146 -22.23 12.32 -6.01
N ILE A 147 -22.10 13.50 -6.63
CA ILE A 147 -22.34 14.81 -6.03
C ILE A 147 -23.74 14.80 -5.41
N THR A 148 -23.80 14.58 -4.09
CA THR A 148 -24.99 14.74 -3.26
C THR A 148 -24.62 15.83 -2.27
N GLN A 149 -25.39 16.92 -2.36
CA GLN A 149 -25.01 18.31 -2.13
C GLN A 149 -24.62 18.68 -0.69
N GLU A 150 -24.59 17.73 0.26
CA GLU A 150 -24.49 18.03 1.69
C GLU A 150 -23.22 17.51 2.36
N VAL A 151 -22.48 16.56 1.77
CA VAL A 151 -21.26 15.98 2.38
C VAL A 151 -19.96 16.52 1.75
N SER A 152 -20.08 17.30 0.68
CA SER A 152 -18.94 17.81 -0.10
C SER A 152 -18.10 18.89 0.61
N CYS A 153 -18.61 19.58 1.63
CA CYS A 153 -18.02 20.85 2.05
C CYS A 153 -16.74 20.73 2.90
N ILE A 154 -16.42 19.56 3.46
CA ILE A 154 -15.28 19.43 4.40
C ILE A 154 -14.07 18.72 3.76
N LEU A 155 -14.26 17.75 2.88
CA LEU A 155 -13.13 16.97 2.31
C LEU A 155 -12.75 17.35 0.86
N LEU A 156 -13.64 18.03 0.11
CA LEU A 156 -13.32 18.48 -1.25
C LEU A 156 -12.58 19.82 -1.27
N CYS A 157 -12.82 20.71 -0.30
CA CYS A 157 -12.10 21.98 -0.23
C CYS A 157 -10.59 21.78 -0.06
N ASP A 158 -10.15 20.90 0.84
CA ASP A 158 -8.72 20.69 1.07
C ASP A 158 -7.99 20.07 -0.14
N VAL A 159 -8.65 19.15 -0.86
CA VAL A 159 -8.02 18.45 -2.00
C VAL A 159 -8.05 19.27 -3.28
N GLU A 160 -9.12 20.02 -3.55
CA GLU A 160 -9.14 20.95 -4.70
C GLU A 160 -8.19 22.13 -4.49
N GLU A 161 -8.09 22.71 -3.28
CA GLU A 161 -7.07 23.74 -2.99
C GLU A 161 -5.65 23.20 -3.14
N LEU A 162 -5.36 21.98 -2.64
CA LEU A 162 -4.02 21.36 -2.81
C LEU A 162 -3.70 21.06 -4.28
N LEU A 163 -4.66 20.57 -5.07
CA LEU A 163 -4.48 20.38 -6.51
C LEU A 163 -4.24 21.71 -7.22
N TYR A 164 -4.98 22.76 -6.85
CA TYR A 164 -4.85 24.09 -7.45
C TYR A 164 -3.50 24.73 -7.10
N MET A 165 -3.01 24.55 -5.87
CA MET A 165 -1.70 25.02 -5.41
C MET A 165 -0.52 24.30 -6.08
N LEU A 166 -0.69 23.06 -6.52
CA LEU A 166 0.32 22.28 -7.26
C LEU A 166 0.26 22.47 -8.79
N SER A 167 -0.77 23.16 -9.31
CA SER A 167 -0.98 23.42 -10.74
C SER A 167 -0.36 24.75 -11.24
N VAL A 168 0.40 25.45 -10.39
CA VAL A 168 1.04 26.75 -10.67
C VAL A 168 2.54 26.58 -10.88
#